data_AF-A0A8X6KLK0-F1
#
_entry.id   AF-A0A8X6KLK0-F1
#
_cell.length_a   1.000
_cell.length_b   1.000
_cell.length_c   1.000
_cell.angle_alpha   90.00
_cell.angle_beta   90.00
_cell.angle_gamma   90.00
#
_symmetry.space_group_name_H-M   'P 1'
#
loop_
_entity.id
_entity.type
_entity.pdbx_description
1 polymer ?
#
loop_
_entity_poly.entity_id
_entity_poly.type
_entity_poly.pdbx_seq_one_letter_code
_entity_poly.pdbx_strand_id
1 'polypeptide(L)'
;MYIEALIAIEDICIVIANLPLSHFGMHSPNRSASTLMNTEMNRELQYNTVEMAVIITRNVPLLTEEQITIYDRIMLTVSVGQ
;
A
#
# COMPACT_ATOMS: atom_id res chain seq x y z
N MET A 1 28.81 -1.70 -2.48
CA MET A 1 28.30 -1.59 -3.86
C MET A 1 27.46 -2.79 -4.33
N TYR A 2 28.00 -4.01 -4.53
CA TYR A 2 27.18 -5.15 -5.04
C TYR A 2 26.00 -5.53 -4.12
N ILE A 3 26.25 -5.56 -2.80
CA ILE A 3 25.22 -5.89 -1.80
C ILE A 3 24.16 -4.78 -1.70
N GLU A 4 24.57 -3.51 -1.73
CA GLU A 4 23.66 -2.35 -1.69
C GLU A 4 22.76 -2.29 -2.94
N ALA A 5 23.31 -2.61 -4.10
CA ALA A 5 22.52 -2.69 -5.34
C ALA A 5 21.47 -3.80 -5.28
N LEU A 6 21.82 -4.99 -4.79
CA LEU A 6 20.87 -6.08 -4.56
C LEU A 6 19.78 -5.70 -3.55
N ILE A 7 20.14 -4.95 -2.51
CA ILE A 7 19.18 -4.44 -1.54
C ILE A 7 18.19 -3.49 -2.20
N ALA A 8 18.68 -2.51 -2.95
CA ALA A 8 17.84 -1.55 -3.65
C ALA A 8 16.91 -2.21 -4.69
N ILE A 9 17.40 -3.21 -5.42
CA ILE A 9 16.59 -3.97 -6.39
C ILE A 9 15.49 -4.74 -5.67
N GLU A 10 15.82 -5.43 -4.58
CA GLU A 10 14.80 -6.17 -3.83
C GLU A 10 13.79 -5.25 -3.12
N ASP A 11 14.20 -4.05 -2.68
CA ASP A 11 13.26 -3.04 -2.16
C ASP A 11 12.22 -2.66 -3.23
N ILE A 12 12.65 -2.47 -4.47
CA ILE A 12 11.74 -2.19 -5.59
C ILE A 12 10.80 -3.38 -5.81
N CYS A 13 11.30 -4.62 -5.82
CA CYS A 13 10.47 -5.81 -5.98
C CYS A 13 9.40 -5.94 -4.89
N ILE A 14 9.76 -5.63 -3.63
CA ILE A 14 8.82 -5.62 -2.51
C ILE A 14 7.76 -4.53 -2.71
N VAL A 15 8.16 -3.32 -3.12
CA VAL A 15 7.21 -2.22 -3.37
C VAL A 15 6.19 -2.59 -4.46
N ILE A 16 6.65 -3.16 -5.57
CA ILE A 16 5.78 -3.41 -6.75
C ILE A 16 5.00 -4.72 -6.67
N ALA A 17 5.56 -5.78 -6.10
CA ALA A 17 5.00 -7.13 -6.15
C ALA A 17 4.81 -7.78 -4.77
N ASN A 18 5.29 -7.13 -3.70
CA ASN A 18 5.32 -7.68 -2.35
C ASN A 18 6.00 -9.06 -2.27
N LEU A 19 7.05 -9.26 -3.07
CA LEU A 19 7.79 -10.52 -3.15
C LEU A 19 9.29 -10.26 -3.12
N PRO A 20 10.07 -11.06 -2.37
CA PRO A 20 11.52 -10.94 -2.33
C PRO A 20 12.15 -11.47 -3.63
N LEU A 21 13.43 -11.17 -3.85
CA LEU A 21 14.15 -11.60 -5.05
C LEU A 21 14.21 -13.13 -5.23
N SER A 22 14.24 -13.87 -4.13
CA SER A 22 14.16 -15.33 -4.12
C SER A 22 12.92 -15.88 -4.83
N HIS A 23 11.81 -15.15 -4.83
CA HIS A 23 10.61 -15.54 -5.57
C HIS A 23 10.79 -15.46 -7.10
N PHE A 24 11.74 -14.64 -7.56
CA PHE A 24 12.10 -14.48 -8.97
C PHE A 24 13.32 -15.32 -9.37
N GLY A 25 13.74 -16.28 -8.52
CA GLY A 25 14.90 -17.13 -8.78
C GLY A 25 16.26 -16.46 -8.57
N MET A 26 16.30 -15.29 -7.92
CA MET A 26 17.53 -14.55 -7.61
C MET A 26 17.92 -14.70 -6.13
N HIS A 27 19.19 -14.41 -5.80
CA HIS A 27 19.64 -14.48 -4.41
C HIS A 27 19.10 -13.26 -3.63
N SER A 28 18.23 -13.51 -2.66
CA SER A 28 17.77 -12.46 -1.74
C SER A 28 18.92 -12.00 -0.82
N PRO A 29 19.12 -10.69 -0.62
CA PRO A 29 20.00 -10.20 0.42
C PRO A 29 19.63 -10.76 1.80
N ASN A 30 20.63 -10.94 2.65
CA ASN A 30 20.43 -11.41 4.02
C ASN A 30 19.83 -10.26 4.86
N ARG A 31 18.51 -10.30 5.08
CA ARG A 31 17.75 -9.30 5.86
C ARG A 31 16.99 -10.00 6.98
N SER A 32 16.80 -9.33 8.11
CA SER A 32 15.89 -9.83 9.13
C SER A 32 14.44 -9.76 8.64
N ALA A 33 13.63 -10.77 8.98
CA ALA A 33 12.20 -10.81 8.62
C ALA A 33 11.42 -9.57 9.11
N SER A 34 11.88 -8.95 10.20
CA SER A 34 11.33 -7.68 10.73
C SER A 34 11.43 -6.52 9.74
N THR A 35 12.50 -6.45 8.95
CA THR A 35 12.71 -5.37 7.98
C THR A 35 11.71 -5.46 6.84
N LEU A 36 11.38 -6.67 6.39
CA LEU A 36 10.37 -6.91 5.34
C LEU A 36 8.96 -6.59 5.84
N MET A 37 8.62 -7.01 7.06
CA MET A 37 7.32 -6.72 7.68
C MET A 37 7.08 -5.21 7.85
N ASN A 38 8.12 -4.45 8.20
CA ASN A 38 8.05 -3.00 8.30
C ASN A 38 7.75 -2.34 6.95
N THR A 39 8.22 -2.88 5.83
CA THR A 39 7.96 -2.30 4.50
C THR A 39 6.49 -2.37 4.13
N GLU A 40 5.80 -3.50 4.37
CA GLU A 40 4.37 -3.61 4.07
C GLU A 40 3.53 -2.72 4.97
N MET A 41 3.83 -2.71 6.28
CA MET A 41 3.16 -1.82 7.23
C MET A 41 3.36 -0.34 6.84
N ASN A 42 4.58 0.04 6.48
CA ASN A 42 4.86 1.40 6.02
C ASN A 42 4.19 1.71 4.68
N ARG A 43 4.00 0.72 3.78
CA ARG A 43 3.26 0.91 2.52
C ARG A 43 1.79 1.18 2.78
N GLU A 44 1.17 0.39 3.66
CA GLU A 44 -0.23 0.57 4.06
C GLU A 44 -0.47 1.90 4.79
N LEU A 45 0.53 2.43 5.51
CA LEU A 45 0.40 3.68 6.26
C LEU A 45 0.77 4.95 5.45
N GLN A 46 1.42 4.81 4.29
CA GLN A 46 1.92 5.94 3.49
C GLN A 46 0.96 6.40 2.39
N TYR A 47 -0.35 6.19 2.51
CA TYR A 47 -1.30 6.78 1.57
C TYR A 47 -1.34 8.31 1.73
N ASN A 48 -1.32 9.01 0.60
CA ASN A 48 -1.43 10.47 0.58
C ASN A 48 -2.87 10.89 0.91
N THR A 49 -3.10 11.26 2.17
CA THR A 49 -4.42 11.69 2.67
C THR A 49 -4.98 12.89 1.91
N VAL A 50 -4.11 13.79 1.44
CA VAL A 50 -4.51 14.96 0.65
C VAL A 50 -5.04 14.52 -0.72
N GLU A 51 -4.31 13.63 -1.40
CA GLU A 51 -4.74 13.08 -2.69
C GLU A 51 -6.04 12.27 -2.56
N MET A 52 -6.16 11.46 -1.50
CA MET A 52 -7.39 10.73 -1.21
C MET A 52 -8.59 11.66 -1.00
N ALA A 53 -8.42 12.76 -0.26
CA ALA A 53 -9.48 13.76 -0.07
C ALA A 53 -9.90 14.41 -1.40
N VAL A 54 -8.95 14.67 -2.30
CA VAL A 54 -9.24 15.20 -3.65
C VAL A 54 -10.03 14.19 -4.48
N ILE A 55 -9.65 12.91 -4.45
CA ILE A 55 -10.36 11.83 -5.17
C ILE A 55 -11.80 11.72 -4.68
N ILE A 56 -12.02 11.72 -3.36
CA ILE A 56 -13.35 11.64 -2.75
C ILE A 56 -14.20 12.84 -3.18
N THR A 57 -13.67 14.06 -3.03
CA THR A 57 -14.38 15.29 -3.37
C THR A 57 -14.79 15.33 -4.84
N ARG A 58 -13.95 14.80 -5.73
CA ARG A 58 -14.24 14.73 -7.18
C ARG A 58 -15.27 13.67 -7.55
N ASN A 59 -15.24 12.51 -6.89
CA ASN A 59 -15.97 11.33 -7.35
C ASN A 59 -17.30 11.10 -6.63
N VAL A 60 -17.45 11.54 -5.37
CA VAL A 60 -18.72 11.42 -4.63
C VAL A 60 -19.91 12.06 -5.37
N PRO A 61 -19.78 13.24 -5.98
CA PRO A 61 -20.88 13.84 -6.76
C PRO A 61 -21.25 13.07 -8.04
N LEU A 62 -20.39 12.15 -8.49
CA LEU A 62 -20.59 11.35 -9.70
C LEU A 62 -21.25 9.99 -9.41
N LEU A 63 -21.50 9.68 -8.13
CA LEU A 63 -22.12 8.42 -7.72
C LEU A 63 -23.61 8.40 -8.05
N THR A 64 -24.09 7.22 -8.41
CA THR A 64 -25.53 6.93 -8.46
C THR A 64 -26.13 6.86 -7.06
N GLU A 65 -27.46 6.91 -6.96
CA GLU A 65 -28.18 6.81 -5.67
C GLU A 65 -27.85 5.52 -4.88
N GLU A 66 -27.67 4.39 -5.57
CA GLU A 66 -27.27 3.15 -4.92
C GLU A 66 -25.83 3.22 -4.40
N GLN A 67 -24.92 3.77 -5.20
CA GLN A 67 -23.50 3.88 -4.84
C GLN A 67 -23.27 4.86 -3.68
N ILE A 68 -23.97 6.00 -3.64
CA ILE A 68 -23.85 6.94 -2.53
C ILE A 68 -24.37 6.33 -1.23
N THR A 69 -25.45 5.53 -1.28
CA THR A 69 -25.98 4.81 -0.12
C THR A 69 -24.95 3.83 0.45
N ILE A 70 -24.24 3.09 -0.41
CA ILE A 70 -23.18 2.17 0.01
C ILE A 70 -21.98 2.94 0.57
N TYR A 71 -21.56 4.01 -0.12
CA TYR A 71 -20.45 4.87 0.30
C TYR A 71 -20.69 5.43 1.72
N ASP A 72 -21.88 5.98 1.98
CA ASP A 72 -22.23 6.56 3.29
C ASP A 72 -22.19 5.50 4.39
N ARG A 73 -22.65 4.27 4.11
CA ARG A 73 -22.61 3.16 5.08
C ARG A 73 -21.17 2.74 5.41
N ILE A 74 -20.29 2.73 4.42
CA ILE A 74 -18.86 2.46 4.63
C ILE A 74 -18.25 3.57 5.48
N MET A 75 -18.48 4.84 5.12
CA MET A 75 -17.93 6.00 5.84
C MET A 75 -18.42 6.06 7.29
N LEU A 76 -19.68 5.74 7.56
CA LEU A 76 -20.20 5.60 8.92
C LEU A 76 -19.39 4.56 9.71
N THR A 77 -19.13 3.40 9.12
CA THR A 77 -18.35 2.33 9.78
C THR A 77 -16.91 2.78 10.07
N VAL A 78 -16.25 3.41 9.09
CA VAL A 78 -14.88 3.93 9.23
C VAL A 78 -14.80 5.01 10.31
N SER A 79 -15.80 5.90 10.39
CA SER A 79 -15.84 6.98 11.39
C SER A 79 -16.00 6.50 12.83
N VAL A 80 -16.55 5.29 13.03
CA VAL A 80 -16.74 4.66 14.35
C VAL A 80 -15.46 3.95 14.83
N GLY A 81 -14.45 3.76 13.96
CA GLY A 81 -13.13 3.25 14.34
C GLY A 81 -13.10 1.78 14.75
N GLN A 82 -13.89 0.93 14.08
CA GLN A 82 -13.82 -0.53 14.23
C GLN A 82 -12.75 -1.17 13.33
#